data_AF-A0A2T5P5A4-F1
#
_entry.id   AF-A0A2T5P5A4-F1
#
_cell.length_a   1.000
_cell.length_b   1.000
_cell.length_c   1.000
_cell.angle_alpha   90.00
_cell.angle_beta   90.00
_cell.angle_gamma   90.00
#
_symmetry.space_group_name_H-M   'P 1'
#
loop_
_entity.id
_entity.type
_entity.pdbx_description
1 polymer ?
#
loop_
_entity_poly.entity_id
_entity_poly.type
_entity_poly.pdbx_seq_one_letter_code
_entity_poly.pdbx_strand_id
1 'polypeptide(L)'
;MLFVALLLIFTLLAALASRCGAAGLASWPARMRLALAVALLLIGMDHWLTPQRYLAMMPPYLPWHMELVLFTGACEIAGALGLLWTRTRRLAGGLLALYFVCVFPANLHNALHGLNVDGLPSVQWYYWLRLPFQPLIIIWTLYAAELLRQPFSHSAKQ
;
A
#
# COMPACT_ATOMS: atom_id res chain seq x y z
N MET A 1 7.81 7.71 -1.18
CA MET A 1 8.21 7.26 -2.53
C MET A 1 8.67 5.81 -2.54
N LEU A 2 9.37 5.34 -1.50
CA LEU A 2 9.81 3.94 -1.40
C LEU A 2 8.67 2.94 -1.66
N PHE A 3 7.52 3.11 -0.99
CA PHE A 3 6.36 2.24 -1.21
C PHE A 3 5.90 2.18 -2.67
N VAL A 4 5.75 3.34 -3.34
CA VAL A 4 5.40 3.40 -4.76
C VAL A 4 6.47 2.72 -5.63
N ALA A 5 7.75 2.93 -5.32
CA ALA A 5 8.83 2.26 -6.01
C ALA A 5 8.75 0.73 -5.86
N LEU A 6 8.46 0.22 -4.65
CA LEU A 6 8.22 -1.21 -4.42
C LEU A 6 7.05 -1.73 -5.26
N LEU A 7 5.93 -1.00 -5.31
CA LEU A 7 4.78 -1.39 -6.14
C LEU A 7 5.17 -1.51 -7.62
N LEU A 8 5.90 -0.53 -8.15
CA LEU A 8 6.33 -0.53 -9.55
C LEU A 8 7.32 -1.67 -9.83
N ILE A 9 8.36 -1.80 -9.01
CA ILE A 9 9.40 -2.83 -9.15
C ILE A 9 8.77 -4.23 -9.09
N PHE A 10 7.98 -4.53 -8.07
CA PHE A 10 7.37 -5.86 -7.95
C PHE A 10 6.35 -6.15 -9.05
N THR A 11 5.65 -5.13 -9.57
CA THR A 11 4.76 -5.32 -10.73
C THR A 11 5.54 -5.66 -11.98
N LEU A 12 6.66 -4.97 -12.23
CA LEU A 12 7.54 -5.27 -13.36
C LEU A 12 8.17 -6.66 -13.25
N LEU A 13 8.64 -7.03 -12.06
CA LEU A 13 9.16 -8.38 -11.79
C LEU A 13 8.07 -9.45 -12.01
N ALA A 14 6.85 -9.21 -11.52
CA ALA A 14 5.72 -10.11 -11.75
C ALA A 14 5.34 -10.21 -13.24
N ALA A 15 5.47 -9.11 -14.00
CA ALA A 15 5.27 -9.11 -15.45
C ALA A 15 6.37 -9.92 -16.17
N LEU A 16 7.63 -9.80 -15.77
CA LEU A 16 8.72 -10.62 -16.32
C LEU A 16 8.52 -12.10 -15.97
N ALA A 17 8.17 -12.43 -14.73
CA ALA A 17 7.88 -13.81 -14.31
C ALA A 17 6.69 -14.42 -15.06
N SER A 18 5.67 -13.62 -15.42
CA SER A 18 4.56 -14.09 -16.24
C SER A 18 4.99 -14.56 -17.64
N ARG A 19 6.10 -14.02 -18.18
CA ARG A 19 6.69 -14.48 -19.44
C ARG A 19 7.37 -15.85 -19.31
N CYS A 20 7.68 -16.28 -18.10
CA CYS A 20 8.28 -17.58 -17.79
C CYS A 20 7.22 -18.66 -17.45
N GLY A 21 5.93 -18.41 -17.71
CA GLY A 21 4.88 -19.43 -17.56
C GLY A 21 4.08 -19.38 -16.25
N ALA A 22 4.23 -18.32 -15.44
CA ALA A 22 3.45 -18.16 -14.21
C ALA A 22 1.98 -17.78 -14.50
N ALA A 23 1.14 -18.79 -14.76
CA ALA A 23 -0.28 -18.61 -15.14
C ALA A 23 -1.10 -17.77 -14.15
N GLY A 24 -0.76 -17.83 -12.84
CA GLY A 24 -1.39 -17.01 -11.80
C GLY A 24 -1.16 -15.49 -11.91
N LEU A 25 -0.22 -15.06 -12.77
CA LEU A 25 0.14 -13.65 -12.99
C LEU A 25 -0.22 -13.16 -14.40
N ALA A 26 -1.10 -13.88 -15.10
CA ALA A 26 -1.49 -13.54 -16.47
C ALA A 26 -2.18 -12.18 -16.59
N SER A 27 -2.92 -11.75 -15.56
CA SER A 27 -3.67 -10.49 -15.58
C SER A 27 -2.93 -9.34 -14.88
N TRP A 28 -3.19 -8.10 -15.32
CA TRP A 28 -2.67 -6.90 -14.65
C TRP A 28 -3.09 -6.79 -13.18
N PRO A 29 -4.37 -7.01 -12.81
CA PRO A 29 -4.78 -7.01 -11.40
C PRO A 29 -4.02 -8.02 -10.56
N ALA A 30 -3.74 -9.22 -11.08
CA ALA A 30 -2.98 -10.23 -10.34
C ALA A 30 -1.54 -9.78 -10.04
N ARG A 31 -0.86 -9.18 -11.02
CA ARG A 31 0.50 -8.64 -10.86
C ARG A 31 0.54 -7.48 -9.86
N MET A 32 -0.36 -6.52 -10.01
CA MET A 32 -0.48 -5.36 -9.13
C MET A 32 -0.85 -5.75 -7.70
N ARG A 33 -1.68 -6.79 -7.53
CA ARG A 33 -2.05 -7.35 -6.23
C ARG A 33 -0.89 -8.05 -5.55
N LEU A 34 -0.12 -8.85 -6.28
CA LEU A 34 1.08 -9.48 -5.72
C LEU A 34 2.06 -8.41 -5.27
N ALA A 35 2.32 -7.40 -6.10
CA ALA A 35 3.17 -6.26 -5.75
C ALA A 35 2.69 -5.53 -4.49
N LEU A 36 1.38 -5.26 -4.40
CA LEU A 36 0.77 -4.61 -3.25
C LEU A 36 0.89 -5.47 -1.99
N ALA A 37 0.59 -6.77 -2.07
CA ALA A 37 0.68 -7.68 -0.93
C ALA A 37 2.13 -7.79 -0.41
N VAL A 38 3.11 -7.93 -1.30
CA VAL A 38 4.53 -7.99 -0.90
C VAL A 38 4.96 -6.67 -0.27
N ALA A 39 4.65 -5.52 -0.88
CA ALA A 39 5.00 -4.22 -0.32
C ALA A 39 4.36 -3.99 1.06
N LEU A 40 3.09 -4.35 1.24
CA LEU A 40 2.38 -4.24 2.52
C LEU A 40 2.94 -5.20 3.58
N LEU A 41 3.36 -6.42 3.21
CA LEU A 41 4.03 -7.31 4.16
C LEU A 41 5.36 -6.72 4.64
N LEU A 42 6.16 -6.16 3.73
CA LEU A 42 7.44 -5.55 4.08
C LEU A 42 7.26 -4.34 5.02
N ILE A 43 6.39 -3.40 4.65
CA ILE A 43 6.14 -2.20 5.48
C ILE A 43 5.40 -2.57 6.76
N GLY A 44 4.45 -3.51 6.70
CA GLY A 44 3.71 -3.99 7.85
C GLY A 44 4.63 -4.63 8.88
N MET A 45 5.55 -5.51 8.47
CA MET A 45 6.57 -6.07 9.36
C MET A 45 7.49 -4.99 9.95
N ASP A 46 7.84 -3.99 9.14
CA ASP A 46 8.75 -2.93 9.53
C ASP A 46 8.17 -2.02 10.64
N HIS A 47 6.83 -1.85 10.71
CA HIS A 47 6.17 -1.20 11.86
C HIS A 47 6.49 -1.89 13.20
N TRP A 48 6.70 -3.21 13.19
CA TRP A 48 7.04 -3.98 14.39
C TRP A 48 8.54 -3.99 14.66
N LEU A 49 9.35 -4.05 13.59
CA LEU A 49 10.81 -4.11 13.71
C LEU A 49 11.43 -2.75 14.04
N THR A 50 10.87 -1.66 13.53
CA THR A 50 11.40 -0.28 13.67
C THR A 50 10.30 0.75 13.92
N PRO A 51 9.45 0.59 14.97
CA PRO A 51 8.32 1.49 15.23
C PRO A 51 8.73 2.96 15.42
N GLN A 52 9.96 3.22 15.89
CA GLN A 52 10.47 4.56 16.19
C GLN A 52 10.42 5.49 14.96
N ARG A 53 10.61 4.95 13.76
CA ARG A 53 10.54 5.72 12.50
C ARG A 53 9.14 6.30 12.26
N TYR A 54 8.11 5.57 12.68
CA TYR A 54 6.72 5.97 12.52
C TYR A 54 6.26 6.90 13.65
N LEU A 55 6.73 6.63 14.88
CA LEU A 55 6.47 7.50 16.03
C LEU A 55 6.93 8.94 15.79
N ALA A 56 8.04 9.13 15.09
CA ALA A 56 8.57 10.44 14.73
C ALA A 56 7.61 11.31 13.89
N MET A 57 6.63 10.71 13.22
CA MET A 57 5.65 11.41 12.38
C MET A 57 4.21 11.35 12.92
N MET A 58 4.01 10.86 14.14
CA MET A 58 2.68 10.75 14.74
C MET A 58 2.13 12.13 15.14
N PRO A 59 0.93 12.51 14.66
CA PRO A 59 0.29 13.74 15.08
C PRO A 59 -0.02 13.75 16.58
N PRO A 60 0.29 14.85 17.31
CA PRO A 60 0.19 14.89 18.77
C PRO A 60 -1.24 14.81 19.33
N TYR A 61 -2.27 14.96 18.48
CA TYR A 61 -3.66 14.81 18.89
C TYR A 61 -4.11 13.35 18.98
N LEU A 62 -3.33 12.40 18.47
CA LEU A 62 -3.64 10.98 18.55
C LEU A 62 -3.12 10.41 19.89
N PRO A 63 -3.92 9.66 20.65
CA PRO A 63 -3.42 8.93 21.81
C PRO A 63 -2.68 7.65 21.36
N TRP A 64 -1.98 6.99 22.30
CA TRP A 64 -1.44 5.64 22.12
C TRP A 64 -0.60 5.44 20.84
N HIS A 65 0.39 6.31 20.63
CA HIS A 65 1.16 6.33 19.39
C HIS A 65 1.79 4.98 19.04
N MET A 66 2.36 4.28 20.02
CA MET A 66 3.01 2.99 19.80
C MET A 66 1.98 1.93 19.37
N GLU A 67 0.88 1.85 20.09
CA GLU A 67 -0.19 0.90 19.84
C GLU A 67 -0.82 1.14 18.47
N LEU A 68 -1.01 2.39 18.08
CA LEU A 68 -1.50 2.75 16.75
C LEU A 68 -0.52 2.32 15.65
N VAL A 69 0.78 2.54 15.82
CA VAL A 69 1.81 2.11 14.85
C VAL A 69 1.81 0.58 14.69
N LEU A 70 1.75 -0.17 15.80
CA LEU A 70 1.70 -1.63 15.73
C LEU A 70 0.37 -2.13 15.12
N PHE A 71 -0.74 -1.46 15.46
CA PHE A 71 -2.05 -1.77 14.91
C PHE A 71 -2.09 -1.54 13.39
N THR A 72 -1.56 -0.41 12.90
CA THR A 72 -1.49 -0.15 11.46
C THR A 72 -0.61 -1.19 10.76
N GLY A 73 0.52 -1.59 11.35
CA GLY A 73 1.34 -2.69 10.85
C GLY A 73 0.59 -4.03 10.78
N ALA A 74 -0.22 -4.37 11.79
CA ALA A 74 -1.09 -5.55 11.75
C ALA A 74 -2.13 -5.47 10.63
N CYS A 75 -2.76 -4.30 10.44
CA CYS A 75 -3.72 -4.09 9.36
C CYS A 75 -3.09 -4.29 7.98
N GLU A 76 -1.86 -3.81 7.77
CA GLU A 76 -1.14 -4.00 6.51
C GLU A 76 -0.86 -5.48 6.22
N ILE A 77 -0.37 -6.22 7.22
CA ILE A 77 -0.12 -7.66 7.10
C ILE A 77 -1.42 -8.43 6.83
N ALA A 78 -2.47 -8.17 7.62
CA ALA A 78 -3.76 -8.82 7.46
C ALA A 78 -4.40 -8.50 6.10
N GLY A 79 -4.31 -7.24 5.66
CA GLY A 79 -4.77 -6.80 4.35
C GLY A 79 -4.01 -7.47 3.21
N ALA A 80 -2.68 -7.59 3.32
CA ALA A 80 -1.85 -8.29 2.33
C ALA A 80 -2.24 -9.76 2.18
N LEU A 81 -2.38 -10.49 3.29
CA LEU A 81 -2.83 -11.88 3.29
C LEU A 81 -4.26 -11.99 2.74
N GLY A 82 -5.14 -11.07 3.14
CA GLY A 82 -6.52 -11.00 2.68
C GLY A 82 -6.66 -10.74 1.18
N LEU A 83 -5.74 -10.00 0.57
CA LEU A 83 -5.70 -9.78 -0.88
C LEU A 83 -5.35 -11.07 -1.64
N LEU A 84 -4.43 -11.88 -1.13
CA LEU A 84 -3.98 -13.12 -1.78
C LEU A 84 -5.07 -14.20 -1.78
N TRP A 85 -5.97 -14.19 -0.80
CA TRP A 85 -7.05 -15.15 -0.70
C TRP A 85 -8.31 -14.70 -1.48
N THR A 86 -8.72 -15.47 -2.49
CA THR A 86 -9.80 -15.10 -3.42
C THR A 86 -11.13 -14.75 -2.73
N ARG A 87 -11.49 -15.44 -1.63
CA ARG A 87 -12.76 -15.17 -0.92
C ARG A 87 -12.77 -13.84 -0.16
N THR A 88 -11.62 -13.35 0.28
CA THR A 88 -11.50 -12.13 1.10
C THR A 88 -10.98 -10.93 0.32
N ARG A 89 -10.44 -11.14 -0.88
CA ARG A 89 -9.78 -10.12 -1.71
C ARG A 89 -10.52 -8.79 -1.80
N ARG A 90 -11.82 -8.83 -2.15
CA ARG A 90 -12.62 -7.61 -2.35
C ARG A 90 -12.81 -6.87 -1.03
N LEU A 91 -13.10 -7.59 0.06
CA LEU A 91 -13.21 -7.01 1.40
C LEU A 91 -11.88 -6.41 1.85
N ALA A 92 -10.78 -7.16 1.73
CA ALA A 92 -9.44 -6.70 2.08
C ALA A 92 -9.04 -5.44 1.29
N GLY A 93 -9.34 -5.40 -0.02
CA GLY A 93 -9.09 -4.22 -0.84
C GLY A 93 -9.89 -2.99 -0.42
N GLY A 94 -11.18 -3.16 -0.09
CA GLY A 94 -12.01 -2.06 0.42
C GLY A 94 -11.51 -1.53 1.77
N LEU A 95 -11.15 -2.43 2.69
CA LEU A 95 -10.60 -2.06 3.99
C LEU A 95 -9.22 -1.41 3.87
N LEU A 96 -8.35 -1.89 2.98
CA LEU A 96 -7.06 -1.26 2.70
C LEU A 96 -7.22 0.13 2.06
N ALA A 97 -8.18 0.30 1.15
CA ALA A 97 -8.49 1.62 0.59
C ALA A 97 -8.92 2.61 1.69
N LEU A 98 -9.79 2.16 2.61
CA LEU A 98 -10.17 2.96 3.79
C LEU A 98 -8.97 3.24 4.70
N TYR A 99 -8.14 2.23 4.97
CA TYR A 99 -6.91 2.36 5.74
C TYR A 99 -6.00 3.46 5.16
N PHE A 100 -5.77 3.47 3.84
CA PHE A 100 -4.95 4.50 3.20
C PHE A 100 -5.54 5.91 3.34
N VAL A 101 -6.87 6.05 3.43
CA VAL A 101 -7.51 7.32 3.77
C VAL A 101 -7.25 7.67 5.24
N CYS A 102 -7.39 6.71 6.16
CA CYS A 102 -7.20 6.92 7.60
C CYS A 102 -5.76 7.31 7.98
N VAL A 103 -4.74 6.82 7.27
CA VAL A 103 -3.33 7.18 7.52
C VAL A 103 -2.88 8.46 6.80
N PHE A 104 -3.72 9.02 5.90
CA PHE A 104 -3.43 10.27 5.20
C PHE A 104 -3.13 11.45 6.14
N PRO A 105 -3.88 11.68 7.23
CA PRO A 105 -3.58 12.77 8.16
C PRO A 105 -2.18 12.72 8.76
N ALA A 106 -1.62 11.53 9.02
CA ALA A 106 -0.25 11.38 9.51
C ALA A 106 0.78 11.78 8.43
N ASN A 107 0.56 11.39 7.17
CA ASN A 107 1.41 11.82 6.05
C ASN A 107 1.33 13.35 5.82
N LEU A 108 0.13 13.92 5.93
CA LEU A 108 -0.06 15.38 5.83
C LEU A 108 0.63 16.11 6.97
N HIS A 109 0.49 15.63 8.21
CA HIS A 109 1.17 16.18 9.37
C HIS A 109 2.69 16.20 9.18
N ASN A 110 3.26 15.09 8.70
CA ASN A 110 4.68 15.02 8.38
C ASN A 110 5.08 16.04 7.30
N ALA A 111 4.33 16.13 6.19
CA ALA A 111 4.63 17.09 5.11
C ALA A 111 4.61 18.55 5.59
N LEU A 112 3.65 18.90 6.45
CA LEU A 112 3.51 20.24 7.01
C LEU A 112 4.67 20.61 7.96
N HIS A 113 5.13 19.67 8.77
CA HIS A 113 6.13 19.93 9.83
C HIS A 113 7.55 19.53 9.44
N GLY A 114 7.75 18.86 8.30
CA GLY A 114 9.08 18.43 7.82
C GLY A 114 9.77 17.45 8.76
N LEU A 115 9.02 16.52 9.36
CA LEU A 115 9.55 15.60 10.37
C LEU A 115 10.45 14.57 9.70
N ASN A 116 11.71 14.52 10.13
CA ASN A 116 12.66 13.54 9.60
C ASN A 116 12.27 12.13 10.05
N VAL A 117 12.13 11.25 9.07
CA VAL A 117 11.85 9.83 9.27
C VAL A 117 13.09 9.05 8.85
N ASP A 118 13.64 8.25 9.76
CA ASP A 118 14.84 7.46 9.49
C ASP A 118 14.67 6.58 8.25
N GLY A 119 15.69 6.55 7.39
CA GLY A 119 15.66 5.81 6.13
C GLY A 119 14.91 6.50 4.98
N LEU A 120 14.33 7.70 5.20
CA LEU A 120 13.77 8.54 4.15
C LEU A 120 14.63 9.80 3.91
N PRO A 121 14.57 10.41 2.71
CA PRO A 121 15.22 11.68 2.46
C PRO A 121 14.73 12.77 3.40
N SER A 122 15.65 13.53 3.99
CA SER A 122 15.36 14.67 4.90
C SER A 122 14.90 15.94 4.17
N VAL A 123 14.69 15.89 2.86
CA VAL A 123 14.29 17.05 2.04
C VAL A 123 12.78 17.26 2.08
N GLN A 124 12.31 18.43 2.52
CA GLN A 124 10.89 18.66 2.81
C GLN A 124 9.94 18.39 1.62
N TRP A 125 10.33 18.76 0.39
CA TRP A 125 9.51 18.56 -0.80
C TRP A 125 9.19 17.07 -1.05
N TYR A 126 10.04 16.16 -0.58
CA TYR A 126 9.81 14.72 -0.66
C TYR A 126 8.52 14.31 0.04
N TYR A 127 8.23 14.90 1.20
CA TYR A 127 7.03 14.58 1.98
C TYR A 127 5.77 15.12 1.32
N TRP A 128 5.83 16.33 0.75
CA TRP A 128 4.74 16.89 -0.06
C TRP A 128 4.42 16.03 -1.27
N LEU A 129 5.45 15.50 -1.94
CA LEU A 129 5.27 14.61 -3.08
C LEU A 129 4.49 13.35 -2.71
N ARG A 130 4.53 12.86 -1.46
CA ARG A 130 3.80 11.64 -1.05
C ARG A 130 2.28 11.80 -1.14
N LEU A 131 1.76 12.99 -0.86
CA LEU A 131 0.32 13.24 -0.77
C LEU A 131 -0.45 12.93 -2.07
N PRO A 132 -0.03 13.43 -3.26
CA PRO A 132 -0.71 13.10 -4.52
C PRO A 132 -0.58 11.63 -4.94
N PHE A 133 0.41 10.87 -4.42
CA PHE A 133 0.49 9.43 -4.69
C PHE A 133 -0.49 8.60 -3.83
N GLN A 134 -1.01 9.15 -2.74
CA GLN A 134 -1.94 8.43 -1.87
C GLN A 134 -3.28 8.08 -2.58
N PRO A 135 -3.95 8.98 -3.33
CA PRO A 135 -5.10 8.59 -4.14
C PRO A 135 -4.74 7.60 -5.25
N LEU A 136 -3.53 7.67 -5.82
CA LEU A 136 -3.07 6.68 -6.80
C LEU A 136 -2.92 5.28 -6.18
N ILE A 137 -2.41 5.20 -4.95
CA ILE A 137 -2.31 3.94 -4.18
C ILE A 137 -3.71 3.40 -3.86
N ILE A 138 -4.67 4.26 -3.52
CA ILE A 138 -6.06 3.84 -3.28
C ILE A 138 -6.65 3.25 -4.57
N ILE A 139 -6.52 3.92 -5.70
CA ILE A 139 -7.00 3.43 -7.00
C ILE A 139 -6.30 2.10 -7.36
N TRP A 140 -4.98 2.02 -7.16
CA TRP A 140 -4.20 0.80 -7.35
C TRP A 140 -4.76 -0.35 -6.53
N THR A 141 -5.05 -0.10 -5.26
CA THR A 141 -5.59 -1.09 -4.31
C THR A 141 -6.95 -1.58 -4.75
N LEU A 142 -7.86 -0.68 -5.12
CA LEU A 142 -9.20 -1.03 -5.58
C LEU A 142 -9.15 -1.80 -6.91
N TYR A 143 -8.25 -1.44 -7.83
CA TYR A 143 -8.06 -2.16 -9.08
C TYR A 143 -7.46 -3.56 -8.85
N ALA A 144 -6.41 -3.66 -8.04
CA ALA A 144 -5.79 -4.92 -7.65
C ALA A 144 -6.78 -5.86 -6.94
N ALA A 145 -7.73 -5.30 -6.18
CA ALA A 145 -8.77 -6.04 -5.49
C ALA A 145 -10.02 -6.35 -6.35
N GLU A 146 -10.03 -5.99 -7.64
CA GLU A 146 -11.16 -6.23 -8.56
C GLU A 146 -12.46 -5.52 -8.10
N LEU A 147 -12.31 -4.34 -7.49
CA LEU A 147 -13.41 -3.44 -7.13
C LEU A 147 -13.68 -2.38 -8.20
N LEU A 148 -12.67 -2.00 -9.00
CA LEU A 148 -12.85 -1.15 -10.18
C LEU A 148 -13.14 -1.99 -11.42
N ARG A 149 -14.00 -1.49 -12.31
CA ARG A 149 -14.25 -2.11 -13.62
C ARG A 149 -12.95 -2.17 -14.41
N GLN A 150 -12.68 -3.31 -15.04
CA GLN A 150 -11.51 -3.43 -15.90
C GLN A 150 -11.79 -2.73 -17.23
N PRO A 151 -11.00 -1.73 -17.64
CA PRO A 151 -11.26 -0.92 -18.84
C PRO A 151 -11.23 -1.74 -20.14
N PHE A 152 -10.63 -2.94 -20.12
CA PHE A 152 -10.52 -3.84 -21.26
C PHE A 152 -11.37 -5.11 -21.14
N SER A 153 -12.28 -5.18 -20.17
CA SER A 153 -13.29 -6.23 -20.14
C SER A 153 -14.34 -5.92 -21.21
N HIS A 154 -13.99 -6.11 -22.48
CA HIS A 154 -15.00 -6.25 -23.52
C HIS A 154 -15.97 -7.33 -23.07
N SER A 155 -17.24 -6.95 -23.00
CA SER A 155 -18.36 -7.81 -22.67
C SER A 155 -18.44 -8.92 -23.71
N ALA A 156 -17.67 -10.00 -23.51
CA ALA A 156 -17.91 -11.26 -24.16
C ALA A 156 -19.09 -11.90 -23.42
N LYS A 157 -20.29 -11.66 -23.97
CA LYS A 157 -21.58 -12.35 -23.81
C LYS A 157 -22.69 -11.29 -23.94
N GLN A 158 -23.72 -11.47 -24.73
CA GLN A 158 -24.14 -12.50 -25.68
C GLN A 158 -25.32 -11.88 -26.45
#